data_AF-R7S7U2-F1
#
_entry.id   AF-R7S7U2-F1
#
_cell.length_a   1.000
_cell.length_b   1.000
_cell.length_c   1.000
_cell.angle_alpha   90.00
_cell.angle_beta   90.00
_cell.angle_gamma   90.00
#
_symmetry.space_group_name_H-M   'P 1'
#
loop_
_entity.id
_entity.type
_entity.pdbx_description
1 polymer ?
#
loop_
_entity_poly.entity_id
_entity_poly.type
_entity_poly.pdbx_seq_one_letter_code
_entity_poly.pdbx_strand_id
1 'polypeptide(L)'
;MLDETIPSATTILSDHNIPYAYWYEHALHYYGSKTVVFSIHLLVKSARDAEACLRNAGWQAAAVPQYAPQYYDPAIDKQVVLDYPGAEETTVVLLSVYTWPGITLSVEADSHYPTLPEMYNALAQRFLDTDCLAFRQYLNIQLGYLYEDCVDLASSDFLARLPTDIQQFHLDWRSGTLWMDTTMTLEHERRIRERVRRGDWQLMPQGSAALGGSKADRDFEARLSAEANKANEWRASS
;
A
#
# COMPACT_ATOMS: atom_id res chain seq x y z
N MET A 1 25.44 6.86 19.63
CA MET A 1 25.22 8.30 19.85
C MET A 1 24.91 8.88 18.49
N LEU A 2 23.63 9.02 18.15
CA LEU A 2 23.22 9.66 16.90
C LEU A 2 23.44 11.16 17.08
N ASP A 3 24.12 11.78 16.13
CA ASP A 3 24.47 13.20 16.11
C ASP A 3 23.18 14.04 16.11
N GLU A 4 22.98 14.88 17.14
CA GLU A 4 21.79 15.73 17.35
C GLU A 4 21.62 16.86 16.30
N THR A 5 22.31 16.79 15.17
CA THR A 5 22.41 17.89 14.20
C THR A 5 21.90 17.57 12.79
N ILE A 6 21.42 16.36 12.53
CA ILE A 6 20.86 16.01 11.20
C ILE A 6 19.40 16.49 11.12
N PRO A 7 19.08 17.47 10.26
CA PRO A 7 17.70 17.93 10.11
C PRO A 7 16.84 16.85 9.45
N SER A 8 15.75 16.45 10.10
CA SER A 8 14.78 15.52 9.51
C SER A 8 14.19 16.09 8.22
N ALA A 9 14.02 15.25 7.19
CA ALA A 9 13.37 15.64 5.94
C ALA A 9 12.00 16.28 6.20
N THR A 10 11.22 15.72 7.13
CA THR A 10 9.88 16.20 7.43
C THR A 10 9.86 17.55 8.14
N THR A 11 10.86 17.83 8.99
CA THR A 11 11.07 19.16 9.58
C THR A 11 11.39 20.18 8.48
N ILE A 12 12.32 19.87 7.58
CA ILE A 12 12.69 20.75 6.47
C ILE A 12 11.48 21.07 5.58
N LEU A 13 10.70 20.06 5.21
CA LEU A 13 9.50 20.24 4.39
C LEU A 13 8.45 21.10 5.10
N SER A 14 8.25 20.89 6.40
CA SER A 14 7.31 21.69 7.22
C SER A 14 7.74 23.16 7.29
N ASP A 15 9.02 23.42 7.55
CA ASP A 15 9.58 24.78 7.64
C ASP A 15 9.42 25.56 6.32
N HIS A 16 9.35 24.85 5.19
CA HIS A 16 9.14 25.41 3.86
C HIS A 16 7.68 25.34 3.39
N ASN A 17 6.73 24.99 4.26
CA ASN A 17 5.31 24.84 3.94
C ASN A 17 5.03 23.87 2.77
N ILE A 18 5.83 22.82 2.65
CA ILE A 18 5.60 21.76 1.65
C ILE A 18 4.73 20.68 2.30
N PRO A 19 3.46 20.55 1.90
CA PRO A 19 2.58 19.54 2.47
C PRO A 19 3.06 18.14 2.08
N TYR A 20 3.07 17.25 3.08
CA TYR A 20 3.39 15.85 2.91
C TYR A 20 2.49 14.98 3.80
N ALA A 21 2.41 13.70 3.44
CA ALA A 21 1.85 12.68 4.31
C ALA A 21 2.83 11.50 4.42
N TYR A 22 3.01 10.98 5.63
CA TYR A 22 3.69 9.71 5.85
C TYR A 22 2.92 8.59 5.13
N TRP A 23 3.66 7.66 4.53
CA TRP A 23 3.10 6.60 3.70
C TRP A 23 3.65 5.22 4.07
N TYR A 24 2.99 4.19 3.52
CA TYR A 24 3.31 2.77 3.74
C TYR A 24 3.54 2.40 5.21
N GLU A 25 4.72 1.86 5.56
CA GLU A 25 5.01 1.31 6.88
C GLU A 25 4.82 2.35 8.00
N HIS A 26 5.15 3.62 7.74
CA HIS A 26 4.94 4.68 8.73
C HIS A 26 3.45 4.92 8.98
N ALA A 27 2.63 4.94 7.93
CA ALA A 27 1.19 5.10 8.05
C ALA A 27 0.53 3.86 8.66
N LEU A 28 0.99 2.66 8.31
CA LEU A 28 0.55 1.40 8.93
C LEU A 28 0.83 1.39 10.42
N HIS A 29 2.04 1.80 10.82
CA HIS A 29 2.45 1.85 12.21
C HIS A 29 1.59 2.83 13.01
N TYR A 30 1.28 4.00 12.45
CA TYR A 30 0.35 4.96 13.04
C TYR A 30 -1.04 4.35 13.31
N TYR A 31 -1.50 3.45 12.43
CA TYR A 31 -2.77 2.71 12.58
C TYR A 31 -2.67 1.40 13.38
N GLY A 32 -1.56 1.20 14.10
CA GLY A 32 -1.38 0.10 15.05
C GLY A 32 -0.62 -1.11 14.52
N SER A 33 -0.17 -1.09 13.25
CA SER A 33 0.58 -2.22 12.71
C SER A 33 1.97 -2.38 13.32
N LYS A 34 2.36 -3.65 13.53
CA LYS A 34 3.68 -4.02 14.06
C LYS A 34 4.75 -4.23 12.99
N THR A 35 4.50 -3.77 11.76
CA THR A 35 5.46 -3.83 10.66
C THR A 35 6.77 -3.09 11.00
N VAL A 36 7.88 -3.55 10.42
CA VAL A 36 9.19 -2.91 10.56
C VAL A 36 9.29 -1.78 9.54
N VAL A 37 9.75 -0.62 10.01
CA VAL A 37 9.94 0.58 9.18
C VAL A 37 11.37 0.59 8.64
N PHE A 38 11.53 0.46 7.32
CA PHE A 38 12.84 0.43 6.68
C PHE A 38 13.27 1.76 6.04
N SER A 39 12.32 2.57 5.58
CA SER A 39 12.58 3.85 4.92
C SER A 39 11.41 4.80 5.13
N ILE A 40 11.68 6.10 5.08
CA ILE A 40 10.65 7.12 5.23
C ILE A 40 10.00 7.37 3.87
N HIS A 41 8.80 6.87 3.67
CA HIS A 41 8.01 7.13 2.48
C HIS A 41 7.09 8.34 2.71
N LEU A 42 7.17 9.34 1.84
CA LEU A 42 6.36 10.54 1.91
C LEU A 42 5.57 10.73 0.61
N LEU A 43 4.26 10.92 0.73
CA LEU A 43 3.44 11.46 -0.36
C LEU A 43 3.55 12.99 -0.35
N VAL A 44 3.88 13.56 -1.50
CA VAL A 44 3.99 15.02 -1.69
C VAL A 44 3.24 15.45 -2.95
N LYS A 45 2.80 16.71 -3.02
CA LYS A 45 2.18 17.24 -4.26
C LYS A 45 3.16 17.21 -5.43
N SER A 46 4.39 17.64 -5.20
CA SER A 46 5.44 17.73 -6.21
C SER A 46 6.72 17.12 -5.67
N ALA A 47 7.05 15.90 -6.13
CA ALA A 47 8.29 15.24 -5.78
C ALA A 47 9.52 16.07 -6.17
N ARG A 48 9.42 16.84 -7.26
CA ARG A 48 10.46 17.76 -7.71
C ARG A 48 10.69 18.91 -6.75
N ASP A 49 9.64 19.55 -6.25
CA ASP A 49 9.79 20.72 -5.37
C ASP A 49 10.26 20.28 -3.98
N ALA A 50 9.74 19.16 -3.47
CA ALA A 50 10.23 18.54 -2.25
C ALA A 50 11.69 18.10 -2.37
N GLU A 51 12.09 17.50 -3.51
CA GLU A 51 13.49 17.16 -3.80
C GLU A 51 14.38 18.40 -3.78
N ALA A 52 13.99 19.46 -4.49
CA ALA A 52 14.77 20.69 -4.55
C ALA A 52 14.95 21.32 -3.16
N CYS A 53 13.89 21.32 -2.34
CA CYS A 53 13.92 21.79 -0.95
C CYS A 53 14.92 20.98 -0.10
N LEU A 54 14.83 19.65 -0.14
CA LEU A 54 15.73 18.78 0.63
C LEU A 54 17.18 18.89 0.15
N ARG A 55 17.42 18.97 -1.17
CA ARG A 55 18.77 19.17 -1.71
C ARG A 55 19.39 20.48 -1.27
N ASN A 56 18.61 21.56 -1.21
CA ASN A 56 19.10 22.84 -0.67
C ASN A 56 19.48 22.75 0.81
N ALA A 57 18.91 21.81 1.56
CA ALA A 57 19.24 21.50 2.94
C ALA A 57 20.35 20.43 3.10
N GLY A 58 21.02 20.03 2.00
CA GLY A 58 22.18 19.12 2.04
C GLY A 58 21.87 17.65 1.75
N TRP A 59 20.62 17.30 1.47
CA TRP A 59 20.25 15.93 1.06
C TRP A 59 20.78 15.60 -0.34
N GLN A 60 21.19 14.35 -0.56
CA GLN A 60 21.80 13.91 -1.81
C GLN A 60 21.01 12.80 -2.48
N ALA A 61 21.32 12.54 -3.76
CA ALA A 61 20.67 11.46 -4.51
C ALA A 61 21.14 10.12 -3.96
N ALA A 62 20.21 9.25 -3.58
CA ALA A 62 20.53 7.92 -3.08
C ALA A 62 20.09 6.84 -4.07
N ALA A 63 20.70 5.66 -3.93
CA ALA A 63 20.22 4.48 -4.64
C ALA A 63 18.89 4.00 -4.03
N VAL A 64 18.06 3.37 -4.86
CA VAL A 64 16.87 2.67 -4.37
C VAL A 64 17.33 1.56 -3.43
N PRO A 65 16.73 1.40 -2.22
CA PRO A 65 17.12 0.37 -1.28
C PRO A 65 17.11 -1.03 -1.91
N GLN A 66 18.19 -1.78 -1.73
CA GLN A 66 18.46 -3.05 -2.43
C GLN A 66 17.49 -4.19 -2.05
N TYR A 67 16.86 -4.10 -0.87
CA TYR A 67 15.90 -5.09 -0.32
C TYR A 67 14.45 -4.58 -0.30
N ALA A 68 14.17 -3.51 -1.05
CA ALA A 68 12.82 -3.02 -1.22
C ALA A 68 11.95 -4.07 -1.95
N PRO A 69 10.87 -4.62 -1.35
CA PRO A 69 9.72 -5.02 -2.18
C PRO A 69 9.40 -3.85 -3.11
N GLN A 70 8.92 -4.14 -4.32
CA GLN A 70 8.75 -3.10 -5.34
C GLN A 70 7.71 -2.07 -4.85
N TYR A 71 8.15 -1.00 -4.18
CA TYR A 71 7.33 0.02 -3.48
C TYR A 71 6.58 0.97 -4.41
N TYR A 72 6.66 0.73 -5.71
CA TYR A 72 6.15 1.63 -6.73
C TYR A 72 5.77 0.83 -7.97
N ASP A 73 4.80 1.35 -8.72
CA ASP A 73 4.48 0.85 -10.04
C ASP A 73 5.41 1.50 -11.08
N PRO A 74 6.31 0.76 -11.73
CA PRO A 74 7.26 1.33 -12.68
C PRO A 74 6.59 1.96 -13.91
N ALA A 75 5.31 1.64 -14.18
CA ALA A 75 4.59 2.20 -15.31
C ALA A 75 4.13 3.65 -15.09
N ILE A 76 3.94 4.07 -13.84
CA ILE A 76 3.21 5.32 -13.52
C ILE A 76 3.79 6.09 -12.33
N ASP A 77 4.48 5.42 -11.42
CA ASP A 77 5.08 6.07 -10.28
C ASP A 77 6.48 6.56 -10.61
N LYS A 78 6.73 7.84 -10.31
CA LYS A 78 8.08 8.39 -10.28
C LYS A 78 8.47 8.60 -8.82
N GLN A 79 9.55 7.95 -8.41
CA GLN A 79 10.11 8.11 -7.08
C GLN A 79 11.38 8.96 -7.11
N VAL A 80 11.59 9.72 -6.06
CA VAL A 80 12.88 10.37 -5.77
C VAL A 80 13.39 9.79 -4.45
N VAL A 81 14.60 9.26 -4.45
CA VAL A 81 15.23 8.68 -3.26
C VAL A 81 16.39 9.58 -2.86
N LEU A 82 16.38 10.02 -1.61
CA LEU A 82 17.40 10.90 -1.06
C LEU A 82 17.92 10.36 0.27
N ASP A 83 19.18 10.64 0.55
CA ASP A 83 19.82 10.39 1.84
C ASP A 83 20.45 11.67 2.40
N TYR A 84 20.73 11.66 3.70
CA TYR A 84 21.57 12.68 4.30
C TYR A 84 22.98 12.12 4.49
N PRO A 85 24.02 12.73 3.88
CA PRO A 85 25.37 12.20 3.92
C PRO A 85 25.89 12.01 5.35
N GLY A 86 26.47 10.83 5.62
CA GLY A 86 27.05 10.51 6.93
C GLY A 86 26.04 10.12 8.01
N ALA A 87 24.74 10.04 7.67
CA ALA A 87 23.70 9.61 8.57
C ALA A 87 23.17 8.22 8.18
N GLU A 88 23.32 7.25 9.08
CA GLU A 88 22.75 5.91 8.88
C GLU A 88 21.22 5.97 8.91
N GLU A 89 20.56 5.16 8.06
CA GLU A 89 19.11 4.94 8.06
C GLU A 89 18.24 6.20 7.79
N THR A 90 18.77 7.22 7.14
CA THR A 90 18.04 8.46 6.84
C THR A 90 17.32 8.50 5.49
N THR A 91 17.25 7.37 4.77
CA THR A 91 16.69 7.35 3.41
C THR A 91 15.22 7.80 3.39
N VAL A 92 14.95 8.83 2.59
CA VAL A 92 13.60 9.31 2.29
C VAL A 92 13.24 9.01 0.85
N VAL A 93 12.04 8.49 0.65
CA VAL A 93 11.45 8.19 -0.66
C VAL A 93 10.26 9.12 -0.86
N LEU A 94 10.38 10.01 -1.83
CA LEU A 94 9.31 10.93 -2.22
C LEU A 94 8.49 10.32 -3.35
N LEU A 95 7.18 10.28 -3.14
CA LEU A 95 6.18 9.81 -4.10
C LEU A 95 5.19 10.93 -4.38
N SER A 96 4.66 10.99 -5.60
CA SER A 96 3.60 11.95 -5.91
C SER A 96 2.27 11.48 -5.36
N VAL A 97 1.57 12.35 -4.62
CA VAL A 97 0.21 12.06 -4.13
C VAL A 97 -0.78 11.83 -5.27
N TYR A 98 -0.54 12.36 -6.47
CA TYR A 98 -1.48 12.27 -7.59
C TYR A 98 -1.63 10.86 -8.15
N THR A 99 -0.71 9.94 -7.84
CA THR A 99 -0.86 8.53 -8.18
C THR A 99 -1.62 7.74 -7.11
N TRP A 100 -2.10 8.40 -6.04
CA TRP A 100 -2.82 7.79 -4.92
C TRP A 100 -4.21 8.43 -4.74
N PRO A 101 -5.29 7.77 -5.19
CA PRO A 101 -6.61 8.38 -5.23
C PRO A 101 -7.19 8.61 -3.84
N GLY A 102 -7.72 9.81 -3.62
CA GLY A 102 -8.43 10.18 -2.40
C GLY A 102 -7.54 10.59 -1.23
N ILE A 103 -6.22 10.71 -1.40
CA ILE A 103 -5.34 11.23 -0.35
C ILE A 103 -5.38 12.75 -0.32
N THR A 104 -5.74 13.31 0.85
CA THR A 104 -5.65 14.74 1.12
C THR A 104 -4.36 15.05 1.88
N LEU A 105 -3.55 15.99 1.38
CA LEU A 105 -2.37 16.46 2.10
C LEU A 105 -2.71 17.71 2.92
N SER A 106 -2.30 17.70 4.20
CA SER A 106 -2.42 18.84 5.10
C SER A 106 -1.07 19.55 5.27
N VAL A 107 -1.12 20.85 5.55
CA VAL A 107 0.01 21.66 6.03
C VAL A 107 -0.04 21.86 7.55
N GLU A 108 -1.13 21.45 8.21
CA GLU A 108 -1.29 21.59 9.65
C GLU A 108 -0.56 20.45 10.39
N ALA A 109 0.22 20.81 11.41
CA ALA A 109 1.19 19.93 12.09
C ALA A 109 0.57 18.66 12.73
N ASP A 110 -0.73 18.67 13.03
CA ASP A 110 -1.38 17.62 13.80
C ASP A 110 -1.87 16.42 12.94
N SER A 111 -1.81 16.50 11.60
CA SER A 111 -2.21 15.37 10.74
C SER A 111 -1.39 15.23 9.46
N HIS A 112 -0.13 14.80 9.59
CA HIS A 112 0.69 14.33 8.46
C HIS A 112 0.43 12.87 8.08
N TYR A 113 -0.69 12.30 8.51
CA TYR A 113 -1.10 10.95 8.17
C TYR A 113 -2.42 11.00 7.40
N PRO A 114 -2.57 10.21 6.33
CA PRO A 114 -3.87 10.04 5.66
C PRO A 114 -4.86 9.46 6.67
N THR A 115 -6.15 9.78 6.58
CA THR A 115 -7.16 9.08 7.39
C THR A 115 -7.22 7.59 7.03
N LEU A 116 -7.65 6.73 7.96
CA LEU A 116 -7.72 5.29 7.70
C LEU A 116 -8.55 4.92 6.45
N PRO A 117 -9.73 5.53 6.19
CA PRO A 117 -10.47 5.30 4.95
C PRO A 117 -9.71 5.75 3.70
N GLU A 118 -9.01 6.89 3.74
CA GLU A 118 -8.22 7.39 2.61
C GLU A 118 -7.05 6.44 2.30
N MET A 119 -6.29 6.04 3.33
CA MET A 119 -5.19 5.09 3.19
C MET A 119 -5.65 3.76 2.61
N TYR A 120 -6.70 3.17 3.19
CA TYR A 120 -7.23 1.90 2.72
C TYR A 120 -7.73 1.99 1.29
N ASN A 121 -8.52 3.02 0.96
CA ASN A 121 -9.04 3.24 -0.38
C ASN A 121 -7.91 3.35 -1.41
N ALA A 122 -6.88 4.15 -1.11
CA ALA A 122 -5.75 4.34 -2.00
C ALA A 122 -4.98 3.03 -2.24
N LEU A 123 -4.72 2.25 -1.18
CA LEU A 123 -4.08 0.93 -1.30
C LEU A 123 -4.93 -0.06 -2.10
N ALA A 124 -6.23 -0.16 -1.80
CA ALA A 124 -7.16 -1.06 -2.48
C ALA A 124 -7.32 -0.72 -3.96
N GLN A 125 -7.47 0.57 -4.30
CA GLN A 125 -7.54 0.99 -5.70
C GLN A 125 -6.26 0.67 -6.45
N ARG A 126 -5.08 0.97 -5.87
CA ARG A 126 -3.80 0.66 -6.50
C ARG A 126 -3.56 -0.83 -6.65
N PHE A 127 -3.97 -1.63 -5.67
CA PHE A 127 -3.93 -3.08 -5.75
C PHE A 127 -4.75 -3.59 -6.95
N LEU A 128 -5.95 -3.03 -7.12
CA LEU A 128 -6.81 -3.36 -8.24
C LEU A 128 -6.30 -2.81 -9.58
N ASP A 129 -5.59 -1.68 -9.62
CA ASP A 129 -5.24 -1.01 -10.88
C ASP A 129 -3.86 -1.40 -11.43
N THR A 130 -2.92 -1.77 -10.57
CA THR A 130 -1.57 -2.11 -11.03
C THR A 130 -1.53 -3.43 -11.79
N ASP A 131 -0.83 -3.46 -12.92
CA ASP A 131 -0.48 -4.69 -13.64
C ASP A 131 0.90 -5.23 -13.23
N CYS A 132 1.65 -4.48 -12.40
CA CYS A 132 2.92 -4.92 -11.84
C CYS A 132 2.68 -5.94 -10.71
N LEU A 133 3.02 -7.20 -10.96
CA LEU A 133 2.82 -8.28 -9.98
C LEU A 133 3.57 -8.02 -8.66
N ALA A 134 4.84 -7.62 -8.73
CA ALA A 134 5.66 -7.40 -7.54
C ALA A 134 5.10 -6.26 -6.66
N PHE A 135 4.66 -5.17 -7.28
CA PHE A 135 4.01 -4.08 -6.55
C PHE A 135 2.65 -4.50 -5.98
N ARG A 136 1.86 -5.26 -6.74
CA ARG A 136 0.59 -5.80 -6.24
C ARG A 136 0.79 -6.69 -5.02
N GLN A 137 1.79 -7.56 -5.04
CA GLN A 137 2.14 -8.42 -3.90
C GLN A 137 2.54 -7.58 -2.67
N TYR A 138 3.29 -6.50 -2.88
CA TYR A 138 3.60 -5.56 -1.82
C TYR A 138 2.33 -4.90 -1.25
N LEU A 139 1.44 -4.39 -2.09
CA LEU A 139 0.16 -3.83 -1.64
C LEU A 139 -0.72 -4.86 -0.91
N ASN A 140 -0.68 -6.12 -1.35
CA ASN A 140 -1.37 -7.24 -0.68
C ASN A 140 -0.89 -7.42 0.76
N ILE A 141 0.44 -7.33 0.98
CA ILE A 141 1.05 -7.39 2.31
C ILE A 141 0.62 -6.19 3.16
N GLN A 142 0.66 -4.98 2.60
CA GLN A 142 0.25 -3.76 3.32
C GLN A 142 -1.23 -3.82 3.75
N LEU A 143 -2.12 -4.30 2.87
CA LEU A 143 -3.52 -4.56 3.21
C LEU A 143 -3.64 -5.64 4.28
N GLY A 144 -2.89 -6.74 4.16
CA GLY A 144 -2.82 -7.80 5.16
C GLY A 144 -2.51 -7.28 6.57
N TYR A 145 -1.48 -6.43 6.70
CA TYR A 145 -1.13 -5.79 7.97
C TYR A 145 -2.26 -4.94 8.55
N LEU A 146 -2.99 -4.18 7.73
CA LEU A 146 -4.16 -3.44 8.22
C LEU A 146 -5.22 -4.38 8.79
N TYR A 147 -5.52 -5.49 8.12
CA TYR A 147 -6.55 -6.42 8.60
C TYR A 147 -6.12 -7.22 9.83
N GLU A 148 -4.83 -7.49 9.99
CA GLU A 148 -4.30 -8.20 11.17
C GLU A 148 -4.27 -7.30 12.40
N ASP A 149 -3.82 -6.05 12.26
CA ASP A 149 -3.49 -5.19 13.40
C ASP A 149 -4.52 -4.07 13.67
N CYS A 150 -5.30 -3.63 12.68
CA CYS A 150 -6.17 -2.46 12.80
C CYS A 150 -7.64 -2.85 13.04
N VAL A 151 -8.07 -2.82 14.31
CA VAL A 151 -9.42 -3.21 14.74
C VAL A 151 -10.54 -2.37 14.10
N ASP A 152 -10.25 -1.11 13.74
CA ASP A 152 -11.24 -0.19 13.17
C ASP A 152 -11.75 -0.64 11.80
N LEU A 153 -10.97 -1.42 11.05
CA LEU A 153 -11.40 -2.02 9.77
C LEU A 153 -12.60 -2.96 9.96
N ALA A 154 -12.80 -3.52 11.15
CA ALA A 154 -13.91 -4.41 11.42
C ALA A 154 -15.24 -3.67 11.67
N SER A 155 -15.22 -2.35 11.84
CA SER A 155 -16.42 -1.57 12.17
C SER A 155 -17.33 -1.35 10.96
N SER A 156 -18.65 -1.26 11.21
CA SER A 156 -19.62 -0.82 10.19
C SER A 156 -19.37 0.61 9.74
N ASP A 157 -18.91 1.46 10.66
CA ASP A 157 -18.65 2.87 10.41
C ASP A 157 -17.47 3.05 9.44
N PHE A 158 -16.45 2.19 9.52
CA PHE A 158 -15.38 2.17 8.54
C PHE A 158 -15.91 1.85 7.14
N LEU A 159 -16.69 0.76 6.99
CA LEU A 159 -17.29 0.37 5.71
C LEU A 159 -18.13 1.52 5.11
N ALA A 160 -18.93 2.20 5.92
CA ALA A 160 -19.79 3.30 5.48
C ALA A 160 -19.01 4.52 4.97
N ARG A 161 -17.77 4.73 5.44
CA ARG A 161 -16.89 5.83 4.99
C ARG A 161 -16.11 5.50 3.72
N LEU A 162 -16.06 4.24 3.31
CA LEU A 162 -15.37 3.85 2.08
C LEU A 162 -16.17 4.25 0.83
N PRO A 163 -15.50 4.62 -0.27
CA PRO A 163 -16.13 4.76 -1.58
C PRO A 163 -16.90 3.49 -1.94
N THR A 164 -18.09 3.66 -2.50
CA THR A 164 -19.03 2.55 -2.77
C THR A 164 -18.42 1.46 -3.65
N ASP A 165 -17.54 1.84 -4.58
CA ASP A 165 -16.88 0.94 -5.53
C ASP A 165 -15.73 0.12 -4.90
N ILE A 166 -15.36 0.41 -3.64
CA ILE A 166 -14.36 -0.34 -2.86
C ILE A 166 -14.98 -1.12 -1.70
N GLN A 167 -16.23 -0.83 -1.32
CA GLN A 167 -16.91 -1.51 -0.23
C GLN A 167 -17.00 -3.04 -0.42
N GLN A 168 -17.27 -3.51 -1.64
CA GLN A 168 -17.33 -4.95 -1.90
C GLN A 168 -15.96 -5.63 -1.74
N PHE A 169 -14.89 -5.03 -2.29
CA PHE A 169 -13.52 -5.49 -2.10
C PHE A 169 -13.16 -5.60 -0.62
N HIS A 170 -13.57 -4.63 0.20
CA HIS A 170 -13.34 -4.66 1.64
C HIS A 170 -14.03 -5.85 2.32
N LEU A 171 -15.29 -6.12 1.97
CA LEU A 171 -16.05 -7.26 2.50
C LEU A 171 -15.43 -8.58 2.06
N ASP A 172 -15.02 -8.66 0.80
CA ASP A 172 -14.41 -9.86 0.22
C ASP A 172 -13.07 -10.20 0.87
N TRP A 173 -12.21 -9.20 1.04
CA TRP A 173 -10.97 -9.36 1.78
C TRP A 173 -11.23 -9.80 3.23
N ARG A 174 -12.15 -9.12 3.92
CA ARG A 174 -12.48 -9.41 5.33
C ARG A 174 -13.04 -10.82 5.52
N SER A 175 -13.77 -11.34 4.54
CA SER A 175 -14.34 -12.68 4.61
C SER A 175 -13.28 -13.78 4.69
N GLY A 176 -12.04 -13.50 4.24
CA GLY A 176 -10.96 -14.48 4.12
C GLY A 176 -11.28 -15.63 3.16
N THR A 177 -12.38 -15.57 2.40
CA THR A 177 -12.82 -16.66 1.53
C THR A 177 -12.11 -16.64 0.17
N LEU A 178 -11.73 -15.45 -0.30
CA LEU A 178 -11.02 -15.27 -1.56
C LEU A 178 -9.51 -15.19 -1.33
N TRP A 179 -8.76 -15.84 -2.21
CA TRP A 179 -7.32 -15.65 -2.30
C TRP A 179 -7.05 -14.44 -3.18
N MET A 180 -6.68 -13.32 -2.55
CA MET A 180 -6.68 -12.01 -3.19
C MET A 180 -5.58 -11.82 -4.23
N ASP A 181 -4.45 -12.52 -4.09
CA ASP A 181 -3.28 -12.36 -4.96
C ASP A 181 -3.39 -13.08 -6.33
N THR A 182 -4.46 -13.86 -6.56
CA THR A 182 -4.62 -14.59 -7.81
C THR A 182 -5.18 -13.71 -8.92
N THR A 183 -4.76 -13.94 -10.16
CA THR A 183 -5.30 -13.23 -11.33
C THR A 183 -6.82 -13.39 -11.45
N MET A 184 -7.35 -14.58 -11.15
CA MET A 184 -8.80 -14.84 -11.21
C MET A 184 -9.58 -14.00 -10.20
N THR A 185 -9.09 -13.88 -8.98
CA THR A 185 -9.69 -13.02 -7.94
C THR A 185 -9.56 -11.55 -8.31
N LEU A 186 -8.40 -11.12 -8.78
CA LEU A 186 -8.20 -9.74 -9.20
C LEU A 186 -9.18 -9.33 -10.31
N GLU A 187 -9.32 -10.13 -11.36
CA GLU A 187 -10.28 -9.84 -12.44
C GLU A 187 -11.72 -9.87 -11.95
N HIS A 188 -12.04 -10.74 -10.99
CA HIS A 188 -13.34 -10.80 -10.34
C HIS A 188 -13.65 -9.49 -9.60
N GLU A 189 -12.75 -9.03 -8.75
CA GLU A 189 -12.90 -7.76 -8.01
C GLU A 189 -12.95 -6.54 -8.95
N ARG A 190 -12.10 -6.52 -10.00
CA ARG A 190 -12.15 -5.48 -11.05
C ARG A 190 -13.53 -5.42 -11.71
N ARG A 191 -14.11 -6.58 -12.08
CA ARG A 191 -15.45 -6.64 -12.70
C ARG A 191 -16.54 -6.15 -11.76
N ILE A 192 -16.47 -6.52 -10.48
CA ILE A 192 -17.40 -6.05 -9.45
C ILE A 192 -17.34 -4.54 -9.32
N ARG A 193 -16.14 -3.97 -9.17
CA ARG A 193 -15.93 -2.51 -9.06
C ARG A 193 -16.53 -1.78 -10.26
N GLU A 194 -16.33 -2.29 -11.48
CA GLU A 194 -16.93 -1.71 -12.68
C GLU A 194 -18.47 -1.82 -12.71
N ARG A 195 -19.04 -2.91 -12.19
CA ARG A 195 -20.50 -3.01 -12.04
C ARG A 195 -21.05 -2.04 -11.01
N VAL A 196 -20.35 -1.84 -9.89
CA VAL A 196 -20.72 -0.82 -8.89
C VAL A 196 -20.73 0.56 -9.51
N ARG A 197 -19.68 0.93 -10.27
CA ARG A 197 -19.59 2.22 -10.96
C ARG A 197 -20.71 2.47 -11.96
N ARG A 198 -21.24 1.41 -12.59
CA ARG A 198 -22.41 1.49 -13.47
C ARG A 198 -23.76 1.48 -12.74
N GLY A 199 -23.78 1.20 -11.43
CA GLY A 199 -25.01 1.00 -10.65
C GLY A 199 -25.65 -0.38 -10.80
N ASP A 200 -24.95 -1.35 -11.42
CA ASP A 200 -25.43 -2.71 -11.72
C ASP A 200 -24.95 -3.75 -10.67
N TRP A 201 -24.65 -3.29 -9.46
CA TRP A 201 -24.19 -4.12 -8.35
C TRP A 201 -24.88 -3.73 -7.06
N GLN A 202 -25.35 -4.73 -6.34
CA GLN A 202 -25.82 -4.59 -4.98
C GLN A 202 -24.75 -5.17 -4.04
N LEU A 203 -24.35 -4.39 -3.04
CA LEU A 203 -23.39 -4.82 -2.03
C LEU A 203 -23.81 -6.16 -1.41
N MET A 204 -22.87 -7.09 -1.29
CA MET A 204 -23.07 -8.43 -0.73
C MET A 204 -22.35 -8.51 0.62
N PRO A 205 -23.07 -8.37 1.76
CA PRO A 205 -22.48 -8.34 3.11
C PRO A 205 -21.63 -9.57 3.46
N GLN A 206 -21.97 -10.71 2.90
CA GLN A 206 -21.30 -12.00 3.09
C GLN A 206 -20.10 -12.23 2.16
N GLY A 207 -19.75 -11.26 1.31
CA GLY A 207 -18.78 -11.42 0.23
C GLY A 207 -19.40 -11.96 -1.06
N SER A 208 -18.60 -11.94 -2.12
CA SER A 208 -18.93 -12.24 -3.51
C SER A 208 -18.29 -13.54 -4.02
N ALA A 209 -17.58 -14.29 -3.17
CA ALA A 209 -16.87 -15.53 -3.52
C ALA A 209 -17.76 -16.61 -4.17
N ALA A 210 -19.07 -16.57 -3.97
CA ALA A 210 -20.01 -17.47 -4.65
C ALA A 210 -20.14 -17.18 -6.15
N LEU A 211 -19.76 -15.98 -6.59
CA LEU A 211 -19.92 -15.49 -7.96
C LEU A 211 -18.63 -15.57 -8.78
N GLY A 212 -17.48 -15.80 -8.15
CA GLY A 212 -16.19 -15.90 -8.82
C GLY A 212 -15.01 -15.78 -7.87
N GLY A 213 -13.81 -15.63 -8.47
CA GLY A 213 -12.54 -15.59 -7.75
C GLY A 213 -11.98 -16.98 -7.40
N SER A 214 -10.72 -17.01 -6.97
CA SER A 214 -10.11 -18.21 -6.40
C SER A 214 -10.43 -18.26 -4.91
N LYS A 215 -10.98 -19.37 -4.44
CA LYS A 215 -11.30 -19.56 -3.03
C LYS A 215 -10.09 -20.08 -2.27
N ALA A 216 -9.91 -19.61 -1.05
CA ALA A 216 -9.01 -20.18 -0.06
C ALA A 216 -9.72 -21.33 0.67
N ASP A 217 -10.03 -22.42 -0.06
CA ASP A 217 -10.70 -23.61 0.49
C ASP A 217 -9.77 -24.84 0.52
N ARG A 218 -10.22 -25.89 1.20
CA ARG A 218 -9.44 -27.13 1.38
C ARG A 218 -9.11 -27.83 0.07
N ASP A 219 -9.99 -27.72 -0.93
CA ASP A 219 -9.75 -28.33 -2.24
C ASP A 219 -8.61 -27.60 -2.97
N PHE A 220 -8.53 -26.29 -2.78
CA PHE A 220 -7.44 -25.47 -3.24
C PHE A 220 -6.11 -25.78 -2.53
N GLU A 221 -6.12 -25.87 -1.19
CA GLU A 221 -4.94 -26.28 -0.39
C GLU A 221 -4.43 -27.66 -0.81
N ALA A 222 -5.33 -28.61 -1.08
CA ALA A 222 -4.99 -29.94 -1.58
C ALA A 222 -4.33 -29.89 -2.96
N ARG A 223 -4.81 -29.00 -3.86
CA ARG A 223 -4.20 -28.81 -5.19
C ARG A 223 -2.80 -28.21 -5.10
N LEU A 224 -2.61 -27.15 -4.32
CA LEU A 224 -1.28 -26.56 -4.08
C LEU A 224 -0.30 -27.59 -3.50
N SER A 225 -0.76 -28.37 -2.53
CA SER A 225 0.04 -29.43 -1.92
C SER A 225 0.45 -30.49 -2.96
N ALA A 226 -0.47 -30.89 -3.85
CA ALA A 226 -0.19 -31.84 -4.91
C ALA A 226 0.80 -31.28 -5.96
N GLU A 227 0.71 -30.00 -6.31
CA GLU A 227 1.63 -29.33 -7.24
C GLU A 227 3.03 -29.15 -6.65
N ALA A 228 3.13 -28.75 -5.39
CA ALA A 228 4.40 -28.64 -4.67
C ALA A 228 5.10 -30.01 -4.56
N ASN A 229 4.35 -31.07 -4.27
CA ASN A 229 4.89 -32.43 -4.22
C ASN A 229 5.45 -32.88 -5.57
N LYS A 230 4.73 -32.63 -6.67
CA LYS A 230 5.21 -32.93 -8.03
C LYS A 230 6.48 -32.15 -8.40
N ALA A 231 6.55 -30.87 -8.03
CA ALA A 231 7.74 -30.05 -8.27
C ALA A 231 8.97 -30.56 -7.50
N ASN A 232 8.75 -31.07 -6.28
CA ASN A 232 9.80 -31.68 -5.46
C ASN A 232 10.26 -33.05 -6.01
N GLU A 233 9.33 -33.87 -6.49
CA GLU A 233 9.63 -35.17 -7.14
C GLU A 233 10.45 -34.99 -8.43
N TRP A 234 10.14 -33.96 -9.22
CA TRP A 234 10.89 -33.63 -10.42
C TRP A 234 12.32 -33.18 -10.09
N ARG A 235 12.50 -32.34 -9.06
CA ARG A 235 13.83 -31.92 -8.56
C ARG A 235 14.65 -33.07 -7.98
N ALA A 236 14.01 -34.08 -7.39
CA ALA A 236 14.69 -35.26 -6.86
C ALA A 236 15.09 -36.27 -7.96
N SER A 237 14.52 -36.13 -9.15
CA SER A 237 14.75 -37.01 -10.31
C SER A 237 15.64 -36.37 -11.39
N SER A 238 16.15 -35.16 -11.15
CA SER A 238 17.03 -34.37 -12.02
C SER A 238 18.45 -34.34 -11.46
#